data_AF-A0A529NEB6-F1
#
_entry.id   AF-A0A529NEB6-F1
#
_cell.length_a   1.000
_cell.length_b   1.000
_cell.length_c   1.000
_cell.angle_alpha   90.00
_cell.angle_beta   90.00
_cell.angle_gamma   90.00
#
_symmetry.space_group_name_H-M   'P 1'
#
loop_
_entity.id
_entity.type
_entity.pdbx_description
1 polymer ?
#
loop_
_entity_poly.entity_id
_entity_poly.type
_entity_poly.pdbx_seq_one_letter_code
_entity_poly.pdbx_strand_id
1 'polypeptide(L)'
;AADSIMEAADAGIKLCVCITDGIPSQDMMQVKRYMRRYRFEDRMRLVGPNCAGVITPGQALMGIMPGSIYLPGRVGIVGRSGTLGYEAASQMKALGIGVSTSVGIGGDPINGSSFKDILQ
;
A
#
# COMPACT_ATOMS: atom_id res chain seq x y z
N ALA A 1 8.10 13.69 -3.48
CA ALA A 1 7.06 12.68 -3.16
C ALA A 1 5.77 13.35 -2.70
N ALA A 2 5.77 14.16 -1.64
CA ALA A 2 4.56 14.83 -1.15
C ALA A 2 3.83 15.66 -2.21
N ASP A 3 4.56 16.49 -2.96
CA ASP A 3 4.02 17.28 -4.06
C ASP A 3 3.30 16.42 -5.11
N SER A 4 3.97 15.38 -5.62
CA SER A 4 3.40 14.43 -6.59
C SER A 4 2.17 13.67 -6.05
N ILE A 5 2.11 13.38 -4.75
CA ILE A 5 0.93 12.76 -4.13
C ILE A 5 -0.24 13.75 -4.13
N MET A 6 0.01 15.03 -3.82
CA MET A 6 -1.03 16.07 -3.83
C MET A 6 -1.52 16.33 -5.27
N GLU A 7 -0.62 16.38 -6.24
CA GLU A 7 -0.97 16.48 -7.66
C GLU A 7 -1.82 15.29 -8.12
N ALA A 8 -1.46 14.06 -7.77
CA ALA A 8 -2.25 12.88 -8.10
C ALA A 8 -3.66 12.94 -7.48
N ALA A 9 -3.79 13.47 -6.26
CA ALA A 9 -5.09 13.67 -5.63
C ALA A 9 -5.93 14.70 -6.40
N ASP A 10 -5.34 15.79 -6.88
CA ASP A 10 -6.01 16.82 -7.69
C ASP A 10 -6.45 16.30 -9.05
N ALA A 11 -5.64 15.43 -9.66
CA ALA A 11 -5.96 14.77 -10.91
C ALA A 11 -7.09 13.72 -10.79
N GLY A 12 -7.62 13.48 -9.58
CA GLY A 12 -8.70 12.53 -9.35
C GLY A 12 -8.26 11.06 -9.40
N ILE A 13 -6.95 10.79 -9.26
CA ILE A 13 -6.43 9.42 -9.16
C ILE A 13 -7.01 8.77 -7.91
N LYS A 14 -7.50 7.52 -8.04
CA LYS A 14 -8.18 6.82 -6.95
C LYS A 14 -7.23 6.02 -6.05
N LEU A 15 -6.08 5.58 -6.57
CA LEU A 15 -5.07 4.83 -5.82
C LEU A 15 -3.68 5.36 -6.15
N CYS A 16 -2.91 5.71 -5.11
CA CYS A 16 -1.50 6.05 -5.20
C CYS A 16 -0.71 5.10 -4.28
N VAL A 17 0.35 4.49 -4.81
CA VAL A 17 1.31 3.69 -4.04
C VAL A 17 2.62 4.47 -3.98
N CYS A 18 3.00 4.90 -2.78
CA CYS A 18 4.23 5.63 -2.55
C CYS A 18 5.32 4.70 -2.03
N ILE A 19 6.26 4.33 -2.89
CA ILE A 19 7.38 3.44 -2.53
C ILE A 19 8.48 4.20 -1.78
N THR A 20 8.61 5.51 -2.05
CA THR A 20 9.67 6.37 -1.50
C THR A 20 9.81 6.22 0.02
N ASP A 21 11.05 6.00 0.46
CA ASP A 21 11.44 5.91 1.86
C ASP A 21 11.97 7.25 2.36
N GLY A 22 11.86 7.50 3.67
CA GLY A 22 12.42 8.67 4.33
C GLY A 22 11.72 9.99 4.00
N ILE A 23 10.43 9.97 3.65
CA ILE A 23 9.68 11.22 3.48
C ILE A 23 9.57 11.90 4.85
N PRO A 24 9.93 13.19 4.99
CA PRO A 24 9.78 13.91 6.25
C PRO A 24 8.35 13.80 6.78
N SER A 25 8.20 13.49 8.07
CA SER A 25 6.89 13.36 8.70
C SER A 25 6.01 14.60 8.50
N GLN A 26 6.61 15.79 8.51
CA GLN A 26 5.89 17.04 8.30
C GLN A 26 5.25 17.13 6.90
N ASP A 27 5.94 16.64 5.87
CA ASP A 27 5.40 16.58 4.51
C ASP A 27 4.24 15.59 4.44
N MET A 28 4.35 14.44 5.09
CA MET A 28 3.24 13.49 5.18
C MET A 28 2.05 14.03 5.98
N MET A 29 2.27 14.85 7.02
CA MET A 29 1.19 15.58 7.70
C MET A 29 0.47 16.54 6.74
N GLN A 30 1.22 17.25 5.89
CA GLN A 30 0.64 18.12 4.87
C GLN A 30 -0.17 17.31 3.87
N VAL A 31 0.36 16.20 3.34
CA VAL A 31 -0.35 15.29 2.44
C VAL A 31 -1.66 14.80 3.06
N LYS A 32 -1.63 14.31 4.31
CA LYS A 32 -2.83 13.81 4.99
C LYS A 32 -3.87 14.92 5.17
N ARG A 33 -3.44 16.13 5.53
CA ARG A 33 -4.33 17.30 5.63
C ARG A 33 -4.92 17.66 4.26
N TYR A 34 -4.08 17.65 3.23
CA TYR A 34 -4.48 17.96 1.85
C TYR A 34 -5.54 16.99 1.35
N MET A 35 -5.32 15.69 1.50
CA MET A 35 -6.28 14.65 1.08
C MET A 35 -7.63 14.74 1.82
N ARG A 36 -7.65 15.27 3.06
CA ARG A 36 -8.89 15.45 3.83
C ARG A 36 -9.82 16.52 3.25
N ARG A 37 -9.34 17.39 2.35
CA ARG A 37 -10.18 18.37 1.64
C ARG A 37 -11.20 17.72 0.71
N TYR A 38 -10.91 16.50 0.25
CA TYR A 38 -11.79 15.70 -0.59
C TYR A 38 -12.84 14.96 0.24
N ARG A 39 -14.06 14.87 -0.31
CA ARG A 39 -15.13 14.02 0.21
C ARG A 39 -14.64 12.57 0.30
N PHE A 40 -15.13 11.82 1.28
CA PHE A 40 -14.64 10.47 1.56
C PHE A 40 -14.72 9.53 0.34
N GLU A 41 -15.81 9.60 -0.43
CA GLU A 41 -16.04 8.81 -1.65
C GLU A 41 -15.10 9.18 -2.83
N ASP A 42 -14.61 10.42 -2.85
CA ASP A 42 -13.74 10.92 -3.91
C ASP A 42 -12.27 10.90 -3.53
N ARG A 43 -11.97 10.75 -2.24
CA ARG A 43 -10.62 10.81 -1.70
C ARG A 43 -9.77 9.66 -2.24
N MET A 44 -8.63 10.01 -2.84
CA MET A 44 -7.60 9.06 -3.23
C MET A 44 -7.19 8.17 -2.05
N ARG A 45 -6.98 6.88 -2.30
CA ARG A 45 -6.33 5.97 -1.34
C ARG A 45 -4.82 6.05 -1.54
N LEU A 46 -4.09 6.29 -0.45
CA LEU A 46 -2.62 6.36 -0.45
C LEU A 46 -2.04 5.18 0.33
N VAL A 47 -1.28 4.32 -0.33
CA VAL A 47 -0.53 3.21 0.29
C VAL A 47 0.93 3.62 0.44
N GLY A 48 1.56 3.31 1.59
CA GLY A 48 2.87 3.82 1.96
C GLY A 48 2.80 5.14 2.74
N PRO A 49 3.87 5.95 2.79
CA PRO A 49 5.16 5.77 2.12
C PRO A 49 5.99 4.62 2.68
N ASN A 50 7.19 4.41 2.13
CA ASN A 50 8.10 3.33 2.51
C ASN A 50 7.41 1.96 2.48
N CYS A 51 6.89 1.58 1.31
CA CYS A 51 6.12 0.37 1.16
C CYS A 51 6.54 -0.47 -0.03
N ALA A 52 6.25 -1.77 0.05
CA ALA A 52 6.44 -2.70 -1.05
C ALA A 52 5.35 -2.59 -2.13
N GLY A 53 4.21 -1.97 -1.79
CA GLY A 53 3.07 -1.73 -2.68
C GLY A 53 1.90 -2.69 -2.48
N VAL A 54 1.17 -2.96 -3.56
CA VAL A 54 -0.03 -3.81 -3.60
C VAL A 54 0.10 -4.86 -4.70
N ILE A 55 -0.26 -6.11 -4.41
CA ILE A 55 -0.32 -7.18 -5.41
C ILE A 55 -1.58 -8.02 -5.22
N THR A 56 -2.28 -8.26 -6.33
CA THR A 56 -3.32 -9.29 -6.46
C THR A 56 -2.78 -10.35 -7.41
N PRO A 57 -2.38 -11.54 -6.92
CA PRO A 57 -1.68 -12.54 -7.71
C PRO A 57 -2.47 -12.94 -8.96
N GLY A 58 -1.81 -12.89 -10.12
CA GLY A 58 -2.42 -13.21 -11.43
C GLY A 58 -3.30 -12.10 -12.02
N GLN A 59 -3.45 -10.95 -11.35
CA GLN A 59 -4.26 -9.84 -11.85
C GLN A 59 -3.44 -8.55 -12.03
N ALA A 60 -2.80 -8.06 -10.96
CA ALA A 60 -2.08 -6.80 -11.00
C ALA A 60 -1.01 -6.71 -9.92
N LEU A 61 0.05 -5.97 -10.23
CA LEU A 61 1.11 -5.57 -9.30
C LEU A 61 1.32 -4.06 -9.43
N MET A 62 1.23 -3.36 -8.30
CA MET A 62 1.62 -1.96 -8.17
C MET A 62 2.62 -1.86 -7.02
N GLY A 63 3.91 -2.02 -7.31
CA GLY A 63 4.95 -2.09 -6.30
C GLY A 63 6.19 -2.83 -6.77
N ILE A 64 7.01 -3.26 -5.80
CA ILE A 64 8.29 -3.96 -6.02
C ILE A 64 8.27 -5.41 -5.51
N MET A 65 7.08 -5.92 -5.17
CA MET A 65 6.90 -7.30 -4.73
C MET A 65 7.23 -8.30 -5.84
N PRO A 66 8.03 -9.35 -5.57
CA PRO A 66 8.24 -10.41 -6.56
C PRO A 66 6.95 -11.22 -6.71
N GLY A 67 6.37 -11.30 -7.91
CA GLY A 67 5.13 -12.06 -8.12
C GLY A 67 5.29 -13.57 -7.89
N SER A 68 6.50 -14.10 -8.05
CA SER A 68 6.79 -15.54 -7.97
C SER A 68 6.60 -16.16 -6.58
N ILE A 69 6.60 -15.37 -5.51
CA ILE A 69 6.36 -15.87 -4.14
C ILE A 69 4.87 -15.99 -3.81
N TYR A 70 3.98 -15.54 -4.69
CA TYR A 70 2.55 -15.59 -4.48
C TYR A 70 1.91 -16.80 -5.18
N LEU A 71 0.83 -17.29 -4.56
CA LEU A 71 -0.12 -18.26 -5.11
C LEU A 71 -1.51 -17.62 -5.03
N PRO A 72 -2.32 -17.57 -6.10
CA PRO A 72 -3.68 -17.03 -6.01
C PRO A 72 -4.53 -17.82 -5.00
N GLY A 73 -5.32 -17.10 -4.19
CA GLY A 73 -6.27 -17.72 -3.28
C GLY A 73 -7.15 -16.70 -2.54
N ARG A 74 -7.47 -16.98 -1.28
CA ARG A 74 -8.51 -16.25 -0.52
C ARG A 74 -8.02 -15.49 0.70
N VAL A 75 -6.74 -15.63 1.06
CA VAL A 75 -6.20 -15.00 2.27
C VAL A 75 -5.60 -13.64 1.95
N GLY A 76 -6.02 -12.59 2.67
CA GLY A 76 -5.41 -11.27 2.55
C GLY A 76 -4.18 -11.12 3.43
N ILE A 77 -3.15 -10.43 2.94
CA ILE A 77 -1.96 -10.06 3.72
C ILE A 77 -1.92 -8.53 3.83
N VAL A 78 -1.82 -8.00 5.05
CA VAL A 78 -1.59 -6.57 5.27
C VAL A 78 -0.42 -6.44 6.24
N GLY A 79 0.58 -5.63 5.88
CA GLY A 79 1.79 -5.51 6.68
C GLY A 79 2.45 -4.14 6.54
N ARG A 80 3.20 -3.74 7.58
CA ARG A 80 4.04 -2.54 7.53
C ARG A 80 5.42 -2.84 6.97
N SER A 81 6.02 -3.95 7.39
CA SER A 81 7.31 -4.41 6.90
C SER A 81 7.14 -5.14 5.56
N GLY A 82 7.82 -4.62 4.52
CA GLY A 82 7.85 -5.27 3.20
C GLY A 82 8.51 -6.64 3.24
N THR A 83 9.65 -6.76 3.92
CA THR A 83 10.41 -8.03 4.02
C THR A 83 9.62 -9.12 4.74
N LEU A 84 8.94 -8.78 5.84
CA LEU A 84 8.08 -9.75 6.54
C LEU A 84 6.83 -10.09 5.73
N GLY A 85 6.32 -9.14 4.93
CA GLY A 85 5.23 -9.42 3.98
C GLY A 85 5.64 -10.43 2.91
N TYR A 86 6.87 -10.35 2.41
CA TYR A 86 7.40 -11.30 1.43
C TYR A 86 7.60 -12.68 2.05
N GLU A 87 8.14 -12.71 3.26
CA GLU A 87 8.35 -13.94 4.00
C GLU A 87 7.02 -14.66 4.26
N ALA A 88 6.00 -13.92 4.72
CA ALA A 88 4.66 -14.46 4.92
C ALA A 88 4.07 -15.04 3.62
N ALA A 89 4.15 -14.32 2.50
CA ALA A 89 3.65 -14.79 1.22
C ALA A 89 4.38 -16.06 0.74
N SER A 90 5.71 -16.09 0.86
CA SER A 90 6.54 -17.23 0.49
C SER A 90 6.20 -18.48 1.32
N GLN A 91 6.11 -18.34 2.64
CA GLN A 91 5.74 -19.44 3.54
C GLN A 91 4.33 -19.94 3.29
N MET A 92 3.37 -19.02 3.09
CA MET A 92 2.00 -19.39 2.74
C MET A 92 1.93 -20.18 1.43
N LYS A 93 2.66 -19.74 0.40
CA LYS A 93 2.77 -20.47 -0.86
C LYS A 93 3.36 -21.86 -0.66
N ALA A 94 4.43 -21.99 0.13
CA ALA A 94 5.06 -23.28 0.42
C ALA A 94 4.09 -24.25 1.12
N LEU A 95 3.14 -23.73 1.90
CA LEU A 95 2.06 -24.48 2.55
C LEU A 95 0.80 -24.65 1.68
N GLY A 96 0.82 -24.21 0.41
CA GLY A 96 -0.34 -24.27 -0.48
C GLY A 96 -1.47 -23.30 -0.14
N ILE A 97 -1.20 -22.30 0.71
CA ILE A 97 -2.18 -21.29 1.12
C ILE A 97 -2.10 -20.11 0.15
N GLY A 98 -3.13 -19.95 -0.67
CA GLY A 98 -3.20 -18.87 -1.66
C GLY A 98 -3.64 -17.52 -1.08
N VAL A 99 -3.04 -16.46 -1.61
CA VAL A 99 -3.24 -15.06 -1.26
C VAL A 99 -4.21 -14.40 -2.25
N SER A 100 -5.20 -13.67 -1.73
CA SER A 100 -6.11 -12.85 -2.55
C SER A 100 -5.46 -11.53 -2.95
N THR A 101 -5.06 -10.74 -1.96
CA THR A 101 -4.32 -9.48 -2.14
C THR A 101 -3.35 -9.29 -0.99
N SER A 102 -2.14 -8.81 -1.30
CA SER A 102 -1.14 -8.39 -0.32
C SER A 102 -0.91 -6.90 -0.42
N VAL A 103 -0.99 -6.20 0.72
CA VAL A 103 -0.85 -4.74 0.84
C VAL A 103 0.23 -4.42 1.86
N GLY A 104 1.34 -3.86 1.38
CA GLY A 104 2.32 -3.20 2.23
C GLY A 104 1.86 -1.77 2.53
N ILE A 105 1.37 -1.49 3.74
CA ILE A 105 0.92 -0.13 4.12
C ILE A 105 2.07 0.82 4.47
N GLY A 106 3.27 0.27 4.67
CA GLY A 106 4.50 1.02 4.83
C GLY A 106 5.02 1.16 6.26
N GLY A 107 6.34 1.39 6.35
CA GLY A 107 7.09 1.47 7.60
C GLY A 107 7.01 2.83 8.30
N ASP A 108 6.83 3.91 7.55
CA ASP A 108 6.98 5.27 8.05
C ASP A 108 5.97 5.63 9.16
N PRO A 109 6.30 6.60 10.04
CA PRO A 109 5.44 6.96 11.17
C PRO A 109 4.07 7.49 10.76
N ILE A 110 3.99 8.20 9.63
CA ILE A 110 2.75 8.76 9.09
C ILE A 110 2.46 8.11 7.74
N ASN A 111 1.64 7.08 7.78
CA ASN A 111 1.17 6.36 6.61
C ASN A 111 -0.07 7.01 5.97
N GLY A 112 -0.24 6.75 4.67
CA GLY A 112 -1.41 7.11 3.88
C GLY A 112 -2.65 6.34 4.33
N SER A 113 -2.54 5.01 4.40
CA SER A 113 -3.62 4.10 4.81
C SER A 113 -3.18 3.21 5.96
N SER A 114 -4.02 3.12 6.99
CA SER A 114 -3.85 2.27 8.15
C SER A 114 -4.36 0.85 7.91
N PHE A 115 -4.07 -0.08 8.83
CA PHE A 115 -4.69 -1.41 8.81
C PHE A 115 -6.21 -1.36 8.73
N LYS A 116 -6.84 -0.44 9.49
CA LYS A 116 -8.29 -0.26 9.47
C LYS A 116 -8.79 0.14 8.10
N ASP A 117 -8.09 1.04 7.40
CA ASP A 117 -8.49 1.51 6.07
C ASP A 117 -8.42 0.40 4.99
N ILE A 118 -7.62 -0.66 5.24
CA ILE A 118 -7.45 -1.79 4.31
C ILE A 118 -8.38 -2.96 4.67
N LEU A 119 -8.70 -3.16 5.95
CA LEU A 119 -9.53 -4.28 6.44
C LEU A 119 -11.04 -3.98 6.39
N GLN A 120 -11.43 -2.73 6.19
CA GLN A 120 -12.84 -2.30 6.01
C GLN A 120 -13.24 -2.33 4.54
#